data_AF-A0A9R0WFJ1-F1
#
_entry.id   AF-A0A9R0WFJ1-F1
#
_cell.length_a   1.000
_cell.length_b   1.000
_cell.length_c   1.000
_cell.angle_alpha   90.00
_cell.angle_beta   90.00
_cell.angle_gamma   90.00
#
_symmetry.space_group_name_H-M   'P 1'
#
loop_
_entity.id
_entity.type
_entity.pdbx_description
1 polymer ?
#
loop_
_entity_poly.entity_id
_entity_poly.type
_entity_poly.pdbx_seq_one_letter_code
_entity_poly.pdbx_strand_id
1 'polypeptide(L)'
;MILSCFMFHFQATLGFFALPTEPSNIVESLITNLIILLGAILLTSGEDGRSRAEQLLHILRQLDPYVSASAEHQRRRGCVAVHEVLVKFRNLCSGGFGASGSYPTLSLKHIDQGGPRGSSSLPSAFVLPNRDSLSLGERIMAYLPRCADTDDEVRKVAIQIIALFFNISLSLPKQKTSANDIDLESSYGALSSLEDIVSIIRRASVDQIEVFHRVVSSVCTLLSKDEVDNIS
;
A
#
# COMPACT_ATOMS: atom_id res chain seq x y z
N MET A 1 -23.30 6.79 -11.59
CA MET A 1 -22.95 6.79 -13.02
C MET A 1 -21.49 7.15 -13.29
N ILE A 2 -20.95 8.28 -12.80
CA ILE A 2 -19.54 8.66 -13.03
C ILE A 2 -18.56 7.68 -12.38
N LEU A 3 -18.79 7.27 -11.12
CA LEU A 3 -17.97 6.27 -10.43
C LEU A 3 -18.00 4.89 -11.12
N SER A 4 -19.16 4.51 -11.65
CA SER A 4 -19.38 3.24 -12.36
C SER A 4 -18.67 3.20 -13.72
N CYS A 5 -18.66 4.33 -14.45
CA CYS A 5 -17.91 4.45 -15.71
C CYS A 5 -16.40 4.52 -15.46
N PHE A 6 -15.96 5.21 -14.40
CA PHE A 6 -14.56 5.20 -13.97
C PHE A 6 -14.10 3.79 -13.63
N MET A 7 -14.90 3.03 -12.88
CA MET A 7 -14.61 1.64 -12.50
C MET A 7 -14.45 0.71 -13.71
N PHE A 8 -15.33 0.80 -14.71
CA PHE A 8 -15.22 -0.02 -15.94
C PHE A 8 -13.99 0.32 -16.79
N HIS A 9 -13.69 1.61 -16.96
CA HIS A 9 -12.50 2.04 -17.70
C HIS A 9 -11.20 1.71 -16.94
N PHE A 10 -11.24 1.78 -15.62
CA PHE A 10 -10.12 1.46 -14.74
C PHE A 10 -9.74 -0.03 -14.85
N GLN A 11 -10.72 -0.93 -14.80
CA GLN A 11 -10.48 -2.36 -14.97
C GLN A 11 -9.95 -2.69 -16.37
N ALA A 12 -10.48 -2.06 -17.43
CA ALA A 12 -9.98 -2.23 -18.79
C ALA A 12 -8.52 -1.75 -18.95
N THR A 13 -8.19 -0.63 -18.31
CA THR A 13 -6.84 -0.04 -18.33
C THR A 13 -5.84 -0.90 -17.57
N LEU A 14 -6.25 -1.55 -16.48
CA LEU A 14 -5.41 -2.50 -15.77
C LEU A 14 -5.09 -3.75 -16.59
N GLY A 15 -5.89 -4.08 -17.61
CA GLY A 15 -5.60 -5.16 -18.55
C GLY A 15 -4.22 -5.03 -19.23
N PHE A 16 -3.64 -3.84 -19.27
CA PHE A 16 -2.30 -3.63 -19.79
C PHE A 16 -1.19 -4.32 -18.97
N PHE A 17 -1.43 -4.65 -17.70
CA PHE A 17 -0.51 -5.47 -16.90
C PHE A 17 -0.29 -6.85 -17.53
N ALA A 18 -1.28 -7.37 -18.27
CA ALA A 18 -1.23 -8.65 -18.95
C ALA A 18 -0.57 -8.63 -20.35
N LEU A 19 -0.14 -7.47 -20.85
CA LEU A 19 0.52 -7.38 -22.15
C LEU A 19 1.81 -8.23 -22.19
N PRO A 20 2.17 -8.80 -23.35
CA PRO A 20 3.47 -9.44 -23.50
C PRO A 20 4.61 -8.46 -23.20
N THR A 21 5.80 -8.98 -22.90
CA THR A 21 6.98 -8.16 -22.61
C THR A 21 7.54 -7.44 -23.82
N GLU A 22 7.18 -7.84 -25.04
CA GLU A 22 7.66 -7.21 -26.27
C GLU A 22 6.57 -6.34 -26.93
N PRO A 23 6.90 -5.15 -27.44
CA PRO A 23 8.21 -4.49 -27.36
C PRO A 23 8.47 -3.86 -25.97
N SER A 24 9.59 -4.22 -25.34
CA SER A 24 9.88 -3.93 -23.92
C SER A 24 9.86 -2.45 -23.56
N ASN A 25 10.50 -1.60 -24.35
CA ASN A 25 10.56 -0.16 -24.12
C ASN A 25 9.16 0.51 -24.03
N ILE A 26 8.23 0.11 -24.90
CA ILE A 26 6.87 0.67 -24.92
C ILE A 26 6.06 0.13 -23.77
N VAL A 27 6.12 -1.19 -23.55
CA VAL A 27 5.31 -1.84 -22.51
C VAL A 27 5.77 -1.41 -21.13
N GLU A 28 7.07 -1.35 -20.86
CA GLU A 28 7.60 -0.86 -19.57
C GLU A 28 7.17 0.57 -19.28
N SER A 29 7.30 1.47 -20.27
CA SER A 29 6.84 2.86 -20.14
C SER A 29 5.35 2.95 -19.84
N LEU A 30 4.54 2.14 -20.54
CA LEU A 30 3.10 2.06 -20.30
C LEU A 30 2.80 1.60 -18.86
N ILE A 31 3.43 0.51 -18.40
CA ILE A 31 3.24 0.01 -17.03
C ILE A 31 3.65 1.05 -16.00
N THR A 32 4.79 1.73 -16.17
CA THR A 32 5.21 2.82 -15.28
C THR A 32 4.16 3.93 -15.21
N ASN A 33 3.62 4.36 -16.35
CA ASN A 33 2.58 5.39 -16.40
C ASN A 33 1.29 4.94 -15.70
N LEU A 34 0.92 3.66 -15.82
CA LEU A 34 -0.22 3.10 -15.11
C LEU A 34 -0.01 3.12 -13.60
N ILE A 35 1.16 2.73 -13.12
CA ILE A 35 1.49 2.78 -11.69
C ILE A 35 1.43 4.22 -11.16
N ILE A 36 1.94 5.19 -11.93
CA ILE A 36 1.84 6.61 -11.60
C ILE A 36 0.38 7.05 -11.51
N LEU A 37 -0.46 6.63 -12.46
CA LEU A 37 -1.89 6.94 -12.48
C LEU A 37 -2.62 6.34 -11.26
N LEU A 38 -2.35 5.08 -10.90
CA LEU A 38 -2.90 4.44 -9.71
C LEU A 38 -2.54 5.23 -8.44
N GLY A 39 -1.29 5.67 -8.36
CA GLY A 39 -0.82 6.56 -7.31
C GLY A 39 -1.56 7.90 -7.28
N ALA A 40 -1.75 8.53 -8.44
CA ALA A 40 -2.48 9.80 -8.54
C ALA A 40 -3.95 9.67 -8.13
N ILE A 41 -4.62 8.58 -8.53
CA ILE A 41 -5.99 8.27 -8.11
C ILE A 41 -6.05 8.16 -6.59
N LEU A 42 -5.13 7.43 -5.97
CA LEU A 42 -5.06 7.33 -4.52
C LEU A 42 -4.84 8.71 -3.86
N LEU A 43 -3.91 9.52 -4.38
CA LEU A 43 -3.60 10.85 -3.84
C LEU A 43 -4.78 11.83 -3.93
N THR A 44 -5.64 11.67 -4.94
CA THR A 44 -6.82 12.52 -5.16
C THR A 44 -8.10 11.95 -4.56
N SER A 45 -8.05 10.75 -3.99
CA SER A 45 -9.19 10.10 -3.37
C SER A 45 -9.38 10.56 -1.92
N GLY A 46 -10.61 10.92 -1.55
CA GLY A 46 -11.07 11.09 -0.17
C GLY A 46 -10.37 12.19 0.66
N GLU A 47 -11.16 13.05 1.30
CA GLU A 47 -10.60 14.06 2.22
C GLU A 47 -10.22 13.43 3.59
N ASP A 48 -10.88 12.34 3.98
CA ASP A 48 -10.65 11.61 5.22
C ASP A 48 -9.81 10.32 5.05
N GLY A 49 -9.15 9.86 6.12
CA GLY A 49 -8.25 8.70 6.04
C GLY A 49 -8.94 7.37 5.82
N ARG A 50 -10.21 7.21 6.24
CA ARG A 50 -10.95 5.97 6.02
C ARG A 50 -11.26 5.80 4.53
N SER A 51 -11.80 6.84 3.87
CA SER A 51 -12.03 6.82 2.42
C SER A 51 -10.76 6.53 1.63
N ARG A 52 -9.61 7.07 2.07
CA ARG A 52 -8.30 6.77 1.46
C ARG A 52 -7.89 5.31 1.62
N ALA A 53 -8.09 4.72 2.80
CA ALA A 53 -7.80 3.31 3.02
C ALA A 53 -8.73 2.39 2.21
N GLU A 54 -10.01 2.74 2.08
CA GLU A 54 -10.96 2.01 1.23
C GLU A 54 -10.57 2.09 -0.24
N GLN A 55 -10.13 3.26 -0.73
CA GLN A 55 -9.61 3.41 -2.09
C GLN A 55 -8.31 2.61 -2.30
N LEU A 56 -7.39 2.63 -1.34
CA LEU A 56 -6.19 1.80 -1.38
C LEU A 56 -6.59 0.33 -1.57
N LEU A 57 -7.44 -0.20 -0.69
CA LEU A 57 -7.88 -1.59 -0.75
C LEU A 57 -8.59 -1.90 -2.07
N HIS A 58 -9.38 -0.97 -2.59
CA HIS A 58 -10.00 -1.13 -3.90
C HIS A 58 -8.96 -1.30 -5.01
N ILE A 59 -7.96 -0.41 -5.06
CA ILE A 59 -6.86 -0.50 -6.05
C ILE A 59 -6.11 -1.82 -5.90
N LEU A 60 -5.75 -2.20 -4.68
CA LEU A 60 -5.02 -3.45 -4.42
C LEU A 60 -5.79 -4.68 -4.86
N ARG A 61 -7.09 -4.75 -4.59
CA ARG A 61 -7.95 -5.86 -5.06
C ARG A 61 -8.04 -5.94 -6.58
N GLN A 62 -7.94 -4.81 -7.29
CA GLN A 62 -7.85 -4.83 -8.75
C GLN A 62 -6.48 -5.31 -9.27
N LEU A 63 -5.43 -5.25 -8.45
CA LEU A 63 -4.09 -5.74 -8.77
C LEU A 63 -3.88 -7.22 -8.41
N ASP A 64 -4.67 -7.76 -7.47
CA ASP A 64 -4.59 -9.17 -7.02
C ASP A 64 -4.55 -10.21 -8.16
N PRO A 65 -5.32 -10.09 -9.26
CA PRO A 65 -5.24 -11.04 -10.38
C PRO A 65 -3.87 -11.08 -11.06
N TYR A 66 -3.16 -9.95 -11.11
CA TYR A 66 -1.82 -9.88 -11.72
C TYR A 66 -0.74 -10.39 -10.76
N VAL A 67 -0.89 -10.13 -9.46
CA VAL A 67 -0.01 -10.66 -8.40
C VAL A 67 -0.06 -12.19 -8.34
N SER A 68 -1.25 -12.76 -8.52
CA SER A 68 -1.49 -14.21 -8.50
C SER A 68 -1.40 -14.89 -9.87
N ALA A 69 -1.02 -14.15 -10.92
CA ALA A 69 -0.99 -14.66 -12.29
C ALA A 69 0.01 -15.82 -12.48
N SER A 70 -0.31 -16.74 -13.38
CA SER A 70 0.62 -17.82 -13.75
C SER A 70 1.85 -17.29 -14.50
N ALA A 71 1.72 -16.17 -15.21
CA ALA A 71 2.78 -15.55 -15.97
C ALA A 71 3.71 -14.70 -15.08
N GLU A 72 5.02 -14.97 -15.14
CA GLU A 72 6.06 -14.31 -14.34
C GLU A 72 6.07 -12.78 -14.51
N HIS A 73 6.03 -12.29 -15.76
CA HIS A 73 6.04 -10.85 -16.03
C HIS A 73 4.81 -10.14 -15.44
N GLN A 74 3.66 -10.80 -15.37
CA GLN A 74 2.46 -10.22 -14.76
C GLN A 74 2.61 -10.14 -13.24
N ARG A 75 3.12 -11.20 -12.60
CA ARG A 75 3.41 -11.20 -11.15
C ARG A 75 4.40 -10.11 -10.78
N ARG A 76 5.50 -10.00 -11.53
CA ARG A 76 6.51 -8.96 -11.32
C ARG A 76 5.90 -7.57 -11.40
N ARG A 77 5.14 -7.27 -12.46
CA ARG A 77 4.49 -5.96 -12.63
C ARG A 77 3.43 -5.70 -11.55
N GLY A 78 2.62 -6.70 -11.22
CA GLY A 78 1.58 -6.61 -10.18
C GLY A 78 2.17 -6.30 -8.81
N CYS A 79 3.20 -7.06 -8.38
CA CYS A 79 3.90 -6.81 -7.12
C CYS A 79 4.54 -5.42 -7.09
N VAL A 80 5.23 -5.00 -8.16
CA VAL A 80 5.83 -3.65 -8.22
C VAL A 80 4.74 -2.57 -8.12
N ALA A 81 3.62 -2.73 -8.81
CA ALA A 81 2.51 -1.77 -8.74
C ALA A 81 1.93 -1.66 -7.32
N VAL A 82 1.69 -2.80 -6.66
CA VAL A 82 1.22 -2.84 -5.27
C VAL A 82 2.20 -2.12 -4.34
N HIS A 83 3.49 -2.43 -4.46
CA HIS A 83 4.53 -1.82 -3.64
C HIS A 83 4.55 -0.29 -3.80
N GLU A 84 4.54 0.21 -5.03
CA GLU A 84 4.55 1.65 -5.31
C GLU A 84 3.30 2.37 -4.80
N VAL A 85 2.12 1.76 -4.94
CA VAL A 85 0.87 2.32 -4.42
C VAL A 85 0.91 2.38 -2.89
N LEU A 86 1.43 1.35 -2.22
CA LEU A 86 1.60 1.34 -0.76
C LEU A 86 2.62 2.38 -0.28
N VAL A 87 3.72 2.59 -1.00
CA VAL A 87 4.70 3.64 -0.65
C VAL A 87 4.04 5.01 -0.69
N LYS A 88 3.23 5.29 -1.71
CA LYS A 88 2.46 6.54 -1.81
C LYS A 88 1.46 6.67 -0.66
N PHE A 89 0.77 5.59 -0.31
CA PHE A 89 -0.13 5.58 0.84
C PHE A 89 0.59 5.88 2.15
N ARG A 90 1.75 5.24 2.39
CA ARG A 90 2.57 5.51 3.56
C ARG A 90 2.95 6.98 3.66
N ASN A 91 3.37 7.58 2.55
CA ASN A 91 3.73 8.99 2.53
C ASN A 91 2.54 9.90 2.87
N LEU A 92 1.32 9.52 2.50
CA LEU A 92 0.09 10.20 2.93
C LEU A 92 -0.16 10.06 4.43
N CYS A 93 0.15 8.90 5.02
CA CYS A 93 -0.02 8.65 6.46
C CYS A 93 1.08 9.32 7.32
N SER A 94 2.31 9.40 6.83
CA SER A 94 3.43 10.03 7.56
C SER A 94 3.51 11.55 7.38
N GLY A 95 2.94 12.07 6.28
CA GLY A 95 2.91 13.49 5.97
C GLY A 95 1.71 14.20 6.57
N GLY A 96 1.84 14.69 7.82
CA GLY A 96 1.01 15.81 8.26
C GLY A 96 1.19 16.99 7.29
N PHE A 97 0.11 17.49 6.72
CA PHE A 97 0.13 18.48 5.63
C PHE A 97 0.98 19.71 6.02
N GLY A 98 2.14 19.84 5.38
CA GLY A 98 3.14 20.85 5.71
C GLY A 98 4.22 20.99 4.63
N ALA A 99 3.86 20.78 3.37
CA ALA A 99 4.68 21.25 2.25
C ALA A 99 3.74 21.47 1.06
N SER A 100 3.44 22.74 0.81
CA SER A 100 2.85 23.24 -0.42
C SER A 100 3.68 22.77 -1.62
N GLY A 101 3.38 21.58 -2.12
CA GLY A 101 3.67 21.18 -3.49
C GLY A 101 2.82 22.06 -4.39
N SER A 102 3.42 23.16 -4.83
CA SER A 102 2.80 24.17 -5.67
C SER A 102 2.50 23.55 -7.03
N TYR A 103 1.23 23.21 -7.28
CA TYR A 103 0.70 23.07 -8.64
C TYR A 103 -0.07 24.36 -8.98
N PRO A 104 0.06 24.88 -10.22
CA PRO A 104 -0.44 26.20 -10.56
C PRO A 104 -1.96 26.14 -10.64
N THR A 105 -2.64 26.66 -9.63
CA THR A 105 -4.03 27.04 -9.72
C THR A 105 -4.11 28.36 -10.48
N LEU A 106 -4.77 28.34 -11.64
CA LEU A 106 -5.18 29.54 -12.36
C LEU A 106 -6.02 30.39 -11.39
N SER A 107 -5.43 31.48 -10.93
CA SER A 107 -6.02 32.38 -9.95
C SER A 107 -7.06 33.27 -10.63
N LEU A 108 -8.34 32.96 -10.46
CA LEU A 108 -9.42 33.91 -10.71
C LEU A 108 -9.55 34.80 -9.46
N LYS A 109 -9.03 36.03 -9.58
CA LYS A 109 -9.14 37.08 -8.57
C LYS A 109 -10.60 37.38 -8.21
N HIS A 110 -10.93 37.41 -6.92
CA HIS A 110 -11.95 38.32 -6.43
C HIS A 110 -11.67 38.82 -5.00
N ILE A 111 -11.28 40.10 -4.95
CA ILE A 111 -11.58 41.20 -4.03
C ILE A 111 -11.57 40.98 -2.50
N ASP A 112 -10.72 41.82 -1.91
CA ASP A 112 -10.47 42.28 -0.55
C ASP A 112 -11.69 42.80 0.25
N GLN A 113 -11.77 42.45 1.55
CA GLN A 113 -12.22 43.34 2.65
C GLN A 113 -12.04 42.68 4.03
N GLY A 114 -11.60 43.48 5.01
CA GLY A 114 -10.92 43.02 6.23
C GLY A 114 -11.77 42.83 7.50
N GLY A 115 -11.09 42.42 8.58
CA GLY A 115 -11.66 42.29 9.93
C GLY A 115 -10.98 41.19 10.80
N PRO A 116 -10.57 41.44 12.06
CA PRO A 116 -9.62 40.60 12.79
C PRO A 116 -10.23 39.60 13.78
N ARG A 117 -9.47 38.50 14.02
CA ARG A 117 -9.52 37.55 15.15
C ARG A 117 -10.88 36.87 15.44
N GLY A 118 -11.03 35.67 14.89
CA GLY A 118 -11.86 34.59 15.42
C GLY A 118 -11.04 33.32 15.54
N SER A 119 -11.10 32.64 16.68
CA SER A 119 -10.56 31.29 16.87
C SER A 119 -11.18 30.35 15.84
N SER A 120 -10.49 30.14 14.72
CA SER A 120 -10.95 29.20 13.69
C SER A 120 -10.72 27.78 14.22
N SER A 121 -11.79 27.18 14.74
CA SER A 121 -11.97 25.74 14.78
C SER A 121 -11.66 25.20 13.38
N LEU A 122 -10.45 24.66 13.21
CA LEU A 122 -10.04 24.08 11.93
C LEU A 122 -11.00 22.94 11.58
N PRO A 123 -11.56 22.90 10.36
CA PRO A 123 -12.43 21.82 9.92
C PRO A 123 -11.64 20.51 9.93
N SER A 124 -12.24 19.45 10.48
CA SER A 124 -11.87 18.04 10.37
C SER A 124 -10.37 17.80 10.08
N ALA A 125 -9.60 17.60 11.15
CA ALA A 125 -8.29 16.97 11.07
C ALA A 125 -8.35 15.82 10.06
N PHE A 126 -7.36 15.74 9.16
CA PHE A 126 -7.13 14.57 8.33
C PHE A 126 -6.94 13.38 9.27
N VAL A 127 -8.04 12.71 9.63
CA VAL A 127 -8.01 11.58 10.55
C VAL A 127 -7.26 10.49 9.82
N LEU A 128 -6.10 10.08 10.35
CA LEU A 128 -5.38 8.91 9.85
C LEU A 128 -6.34 7.71 9.85
N PRO A 129 -6.22 6.81 8.86
CA PRO A 129 -7.00 5.58 8.91
C PRO A 129 -6.68 4.79 10.18
N ASN A 130 -7.65 3.98 10.60
CA ASN A 130 -7.40 3.01 11.68
C ASN A 130 -6.73 1.77 11.08
N ARG A 131 -6.02 1.02 11.92
CA ARG A 131 -5.41 -0.27 11.55
C ARG A 131 -6.40 -1.22 10.87
N ASP A 132 -7.62 -1.34 11.42
CA ASP A 132 -8.65 -2.24 10.90
C ASP A 132 -9.06 -1.90 9.45
N SER A 133 -8.93 -0.64 9.05
CA SER A 133 -9.23 -0.18 7.68
C SER A 133 -8.22 -0.68 6.64
N LEU A 134 -7.10 -1.29 7.07
CA LEU A 134 -6.11 -1.88 6.16
C LEU A 134 -6.38 -3.34 5.82
N SER A 135 -7.36 -3.99 6.48
CA SER A 135 -7.70 -5.41 6.27
C SER A 135 -6.45 -6.31 6.26
N LEU A 136 -5.57 -6.15 7.26
CA LEU A 136 -4.22 -6.75 7.26
C LEU A 136 -4.25 -8.25 7.01
N GLY A 137 -5.11 -9.02 7.69
CA GLY A 137 -5.21 -10.46 7.47
C GLY A 137 -5.45 -10.84 6.00
N GLU A 138 -6.47 -10.24 5.36
CA GLU A 138 -6.77 -10.45 3.93
C GLU A 138 -5.58 -10.08 3.05
N ARG A 139 -4.95 -8.94 3.32
CA ARG A 139 -3.85 -8.43 2.49
C ARG A 139 -2.58 -9.25 2.66
N ILE A 140 -2.21 -9.63 3.88
CA ILE A 140 -1.06 -10.51 4.12
C ILE A 140 -1.27 -11.85 3.42
N MET A 141 -2.47 -12.43 3.46
CA MET A 141 -2.77 -13.70 2.77
C MET A 141 -2.62 -13.61 1.24
N ALA A 142 -2.90 -12.45 0.64
CA ALA A 142 -2.71 -12.23 -0.79
C ALA A 142 -1.22 -12.26 -1.21
N TYR A 143 -0.31 -11.78 -0.34
CA TYR A 143 1.11 -11.61 -0.68
C TYR A 143 2.03 -12.66 -0.08
N LEU A 144 1.66 -13.29 1.04
CA LEU A 144 2.48 -14.28 1.72
C LEU A 144 2.89 -15.45 0.81
N PRO A 145 2.01 -16.03 -0.05
CA PRO A 145 2.44 -17.07 -0.99
C PRO A 145 3.51 -16.61 -1.98
N ARG A 146 3.60 -15.30 -2.26
CA ARG A 146 4.60 -14.74 -3.18
C ARG A 146 5.99 -14.64 -2.55
N CYS A 147 6.12 -14.75 -1.23
CA CYS A 147 7.43 -14.85 -0.57
C CYS A 147 8.15 -16.17 -0.91
N ALA A 148 7.45 -17.16 -1.47
CA ALA A 148 7.98 -18.41 -2.00
C ALA A 148 7.82 -18.53 -3.54
N ASP A 149 7.69 -17.41 -4.26
CA ASP A 149 7.61 -17.42 -5.73
C ASP A 149 8.88 -17.99 -6.37
N THR A 150 8.79 -18.45 -7.62
CA THR A 150 9.96 -18.93 -8.37
C THR A 150 10.89 -17.78 -8.77
N ASP A 151 10.34 -16.60 -9.08
CA ASP A 151 11.10 -15.40 -9.42
C ASP A 151 11.60 -14.68 -8.14
N ASP A 152 12.90 -14.39 -8.11
CA ASP A 152 13.58 -13.81 -6.95
C ASP A 152 13.19 -12.36 -6.67
N GLU A 153 12.97 -11.57 -7.71
CA GLU A 153 12.50 -10.19 -7.57
C GLU A 153 11.04 -10.16 -7.07
N VAL A 154 10.18 -11.08 -7.50
CA VAL A 154 8.82 -11.24 -6.95
C VAL A 154 8.87 -11.59 -5.47
N ARG A 155 9.71 -12.56 -5.05
CA ARG A 155 9.87 -12.90 -3.62
C ARG A 155 10.29 -11.69 -2.81
N LYS A 156 11.29 -10.96 -3.27
CA LYS A 156 11.84 -9.77 -2.61
C LYS A 156 10.79 -8.67 -2.48
N VAL A 157 10.09 -8.33 -3.56
CA VAL A 157 9.05 -7.29 -3.54
C VAL A 157 7.88 -7.72 -2.65
N ALA A 158 7.48 -9.00 -2.64
CA ALA A 158 6.42 -9.49 -1.76
C ALA A 158 6.78 -9.31 -0.27
N ILE A 159 8.01 -9.60 0.12
CA ILE A 159 8.49 -9.38 1.49
C ILE A 159 8.46 -7.88 1.83
N GLN A 160 8.87 -7.02 0.89
CA GLN A 160 8.80 -5.56 1.06
C GLN A 160 7.35 -5.07 1.22
N ILE A 161 6.40 -5.63 0.46
CA ILE A 161 4.97 -5.32 0.58
C ILE A 161 4.45 -5.65 1.98
N ILE A 162 4.75 -6.86 2.48
CA ILE A 162 4.35 -7.30 3.82
C ILE A 162 4.94 -6.37 4.89
N ALA A 163 6.25 -6.10 4.80
CA ALA A 163 6.92 -5.17 5.73
C ALA A 163 6.27 -3.79 5.70
N LEU A 164 5.94 -3.29 4.51
CA LEU A 164 5.35 -1.97 4.33
C LEU A 164 3.95 -1.89 4.93
N PHE A 165 3.12 -2.93 4.80
CA PHE A 165 1.82 -3.00 5.47
C PHE A 165 1.94 -2.89 7.00
N PHE A 166 2.89 -3.62 7.59
CA PHE A 166 3.11 -3.57 9.03
C PHE A 166 3.75 -2.26 9.49
N ASN A 167 4.67 -1.69 8.69
CA ASN A 167 5.22 -0.37 8.95
C ASN A 167 4.11 0.71 8.98
N ILE A 168 3.21 0.68 7.98
CA ILE A 168 2.05 1.57 7.96
C ILE A 168 1.18 1.30 9.18
N SER A 169 0.78 0.06 9.44
CA SER A 169 -0.17 -0.25 10.51
C SER A 169 0.33 0.09 11.91
N LEU A 170 1.64 -0.07 12.18
CA LEU A 170 2.25 0.33 13.45
C LEU A 170 2.36 1.85 13.61
N SER A 171 2.35 2.60 12.50
CA SER A 171 2.34 4.07 12.50
C SER A 171 0.93 4.69 12.66
N LEU A 172 -0.14 3.90 12.48
CA LEU A 172 -1.51 4.38 12.58
C LEU A 172 -2.02 4.41 14.03
N PRO A 173 -2.95 5.33 14.36
CA PRO A 173 -3.57 5.37 15.67
C PRO A 173 -4.35 4.07 15.96
N LYS A 174 -4.14 3.51 17.15
CA LYS A 174 -4.92 2.36 17.65
C LYS A 174 -6.34 2.81 18.01
N GLN A 175 -7.37 2.07 17.62
CA GLN A 175 -8.72 2.30 18.16
C GLN A 175 -8.71 2.02 19.67
N LYS A 176 -9.48 2.82 20.43
CA LYS A 176 -9.63 2.70 21.90
C LYS A 176 -10.36 1.42 22.36
N THR A 177 -10.79 0.54 21.44
CA THR A 177 -11.76 -0.52 21.73
C THR A 177 -11.17 -1.91 21.91
N SER A 178 -9.86 -2.12 21.72
CA SER A 178 -9.22 -3.38 22.11
C SER A 178 -8.09 -3.10 23.12
N ALA A 179 -8.37 -3.41 24.38
CA ALA A 179 -7.37 -3.49 25.44
C ALA A 179 -6.46 -4.72 25.31
N ASN A 180 -6.18 -5.18 24.07
CA ASN A 180 -5.34 -6.33 23.79
C ASN A 180 -4.07 -5.90 23.04
N ASP A 181 -3.00 -5.71 23.81
CA ASP A 181 -1.78 -6.53 23.76
C ASP A 181 -1.07 -6.76 22.41
N ILE A 182 -1.02 -5.77 21.52
CA ILE A 182 0.12 -5.72 20.59
C ILE A 182 1.34 -5.27 21.39
N ASP A 183 2.17 -6.23 21.81
CA ASP A 183 3.48 -5.93 22.38
C ASP A 183 4.32 -5.20 21.33
N LEU A 184 4.49 -3.90 21.59
CA LEU A 184 5.05 -2.97 20.63
C LEU A 184 6.55 -3.26 20.42
N GLU A 185 7.23 -3.75 21.46
CA GLU A 185 8.65 -4.09 21.40
C GLU A 185 8.89 -5.31 20.49
N SER A 186 8.17 -6.43 20.72
CA SER A 186 8.24 -7.59 19.83
C SER A 186 7.76 -7.27 18.42
N SER A 187 6.76 -6.40 18.26
CA SER A 187 6.28 -5.97 16.93
C SER A 187 7.36 -5.22 16.14
N TYR A 188 8.04 -4.24 16.75
CA TYR A 188 9.14 -3.56 16.08
C TYR A 188 10.34 -4.47 15.83
N GLY A 189 10.62 -5.41 16.74
CA GLY A 189 11.65 -6.45 16.53
C GLY A 189 11.32 -7.37 15.34
N ALA A 190 10.07 -7.82 15.24
CA ALA A 190 9.59 -8.65 14.13
C ALA A 190 9.60 -7.91 12.79
N LEU A 191 9.25 -6.62 12.78
CA LEU A 191 9.33 -5.75 11.61
C LEU A 191 10.79 -5.54 11.18
N SER A 192 11.70 -5.25 12.12
CA SER A 192 13.14 -5.14 11.83
C SER A 192 13.70 -6.42 11.23
N SER A 193 13.33 -7.58 11.79
CA SER A 193 13.72 -8.90 11.24
C SER A 193 13.23 -9.07 9.80
N LEU A 194 12.02 -8.62 9.48
CA LEU A 194 11.47 -8.70 8.13
C LEU A 194 12.22 -7.78 7.14
N GLU A 195 12.56 -6.56 7.57
CA GLU A 195 13.38 -5.63 6.79
C GLU A 195 14.82 -6.14 6.58
N ASP A 196 15.40 -6.81 7.59
CA ASP A 196 16.71 -7.45 7.50
C ASP A 196 16.73 -8.57 6.46
N ILE A 197 15.68 -9.39 6.38
CA ILE A 197 15.55 -10.45 5.36
C ILE A 197 15.65 -9.86 3.95
N VAL A 198 15.01 -8.72 3.68
CA VAL A 198 15.10 -8.03 2.38
C VAL A 198 16.55 -7.66 2.04
N SER A 199 17.32 -7.24 3.04
CA SER A 199 18.74 -6.90 2.87
C SER A 199 19.62 -8.13 2.59
N ILE A 200 19.29 -9.27 3.22
CA ILE A 200 20.02 -10.54 3.11
C ILE A 200 19.81 -11.18 1.74
N ILE A 201 18.56 -11.24 1.26
CA ILE A 201 18.23 -11.77 -0.08
C ILE A 201 18.98 -11.03 -1.19
N ARG A 202 19.27 -9.74 -1.00
CA ARG A 202 20.03 -8.94 -1.97
C ARG A 202 21.52 -9.31 -2.05
N ARG A 203 22.08 -9.93 -1.00
CA ARG A 203 23.54 -10.07 -0.82
C ARG A 203 24.06 -11.51 -0.90
N ALA A 204 23.21 -12.52 -0.75
CA ALA A 204 23.66 -13.91 -0.63
C ALA A 204 22.70 -14.93 -1.26
N SER A 205 23.24 -16.07 -1.69
CA SER A 205 22.47 -17.28 -2.03
C SER A 205 21.99 -17.94 -0.72
N VAL A 206 20.85 -17.49 -0.21
CA VAL A 206 20.26 -18.00 1.05
C VAL A 206 19.24 -19.10 0.75
N ASP A 207 19.11 -20.05 1.68
CA ASP A 207 18.06 -21.06 1.63
C ASP A 207 16.67 -20.40 1.66
N GLN A 208 15.91 -20.60 0.59
CA GLN A 208 14.59 -20.00 0.39
C GLN A 208 13.57 -20.52 1.41
N ILE A 209 13.72 -21.77 1.87
CA ILE A 209 12.82 -22.37 2.86
C ILE A 209 13.02 -21.68 4.20
N GLU A 210 14.29 -21.48 4.62
CA GLU A 210 14.61 -20.75 5.84
C GLU A 210 14.09 -19.31 5.79
N VAL A 211 14.31 -18.61 4.67
CA VAL A 211 13.80 -17.26 4.45
C VAL A 211 12.28 -17.22 4.61
N PHE A 212 11.56 -18.14 3.98
CA PHE A 212 10.11 -18.20 4.07
C PHE A 212 9.63 -18.46 5.50
N HIS A 213 10.26 -19.40 6.22
CA HIS A 213 9.93 -19.65 7.63
C HIS A 213 10.14 -18.41 8.51
N ARG A 214 11.23 -17.67 8.29
CA ARG A 214 11.49 -16.42 9.03
C ARG A 214 10.45 -15.35 8.72
N VAL A 215 10.02 -15.22 7.47
CA VAL A 215 8.91 -14.32 7.08
C VAL A 215 7.62 -14.71 7.81
N VAL A 216 7.22 -15.99 7.76
CA VAL A 216 6.01 -16.47 8.44
C VAL A 216 6.09 -16.22 9.95
N SER A 217 7.24 -16.49 10.57
CA SER A 217 7.46 -16.23 11.99
C SER A 217 7.27 -14.76 12.35
N SER A 218 7.86 -13.84 11.57
CA SER A 218 7.66 -12.39 11.77
C SER A 218 6.20 -11.98 11.61
N VAL A 219 5.51 -12.51 10.59
CA VAL A 219 4.09 -12.22 10.33
C VAL A 219 3.20 -12.67 11.49
N CYS A 220 3.43 -13.87 12.03
CA CYS A 220 2.67 -14.39 13.16
C CYS A 220 2.80 -13.53 14.43
N THR A 221 3.94 -12.87 14.63
CA THR A 221 4.13 -11.90 15.73
C THR A 221 3.44 -10.56 15.45
N LEU A 222 3.33 -10.16 14.19
CA LEU A 222 2.83 -8.84 13.79
C LEU A 222 1.31 -8.76 13.61
N LEU A 223 0.66 -9.89 13.32
CA LEU A 223 -0.80 -9.98 13.25
C LEU A 223 -1.41 -10.02 14.65
N SER A 224 -2.51 -9.29 14.85
CA SER A 224 -3.31 -9.43 16.06
C SER A 224 -4.09 -10.75 16.03
N LYS A 225 -4.53 -11.19 17.21
CA LYS A 225 -5.36 -12.40 17.32
C LYS A 225 -6.65 -12.30 16.48
N ASP A 226 -7.31 -11.14 16.53
CA ASP A 226 -8.52 -10.89 15.74
C ASP A 226 -8.23 -10.92 14.23
N GLU A 227 -7.05 -10.45 13.79
CA GLU A 227 -6.65 -10.50 12.38
C GLU A 227 -6.37 -11.92 11.91
N VAL A 228 -5.87 -12.80 12.78
CA VAL A 228 -5.67 -14.22 12.50
C VAL A 228 -7.01 -14.96 12.43
N ASP A 229 -7.92 -14.69 13.37
CA ASP A 229 -9.22 -15.36 13.43
C ASP A 229 -10.10 -14.99 12.23
N ASN A 230 -9.98 -13.78 11.69
CA ASN A 230 -10.68 -13.33 10.47
C ASN A 230 -10.11 -13.89 9.15
N ILE A 231 -9.04 -14.70 9.19
CA ILE A 231 -8.49 -15.40 8.02
C ILE A 231 -9.16 -16.79 7.83
N SER A 232 -9.93 -17.26 8.82
CA SER A 232 -10.52 -18.61 8.86
C SER A 232 -11.89 -18.73 8.16
#